data_AF-A0A6I0FNB2-F1
#
_entry.id   AF-A0A6I0FNB2-F1
#
_cell.length_a   1.000
_cell.length_b   1.000
_cell.length_c   1.000
_cell.angle_alpha   90.00
_cell.angle_beta   90.00
_cell.angle_gamma   90.00
#
_symmetry.space_group_name_H-M   'P 1'
#
loop_
_entity.id
_entity.type
_entity.pdbx_description
1 polymer ?
#
loop_
_entity_poly.entity_id
_entity_poly.type
_entity_poly.pdbx_seq_one_letter_code
_entity_poly.pdbx_strand_id
1 'polypeptide(L)'
;MFAIHASYRGRSRRRAAYVRDIVHALSQSAAVLSVDAIGVEDFVCLSDNAEHTGGLVLSLLQAGDFAIGIGVIAGAESQLNEYYDSVEEIHQHLKDAAQRTIQPSLKATHVAVRVEMPGPGAVVAPGYASEVADDVVSAFTLLAHVLARRTKEGREATALLRSGLSQSEAAAEVGISKQAMSQRLAAAGWQAEQAGWNLAIHMLARVEQLQSPY
;
A
#
# COMPACT_ATOMS: atom_id res chain seq x y z
N MET A 1 4.84 8.99 8.43
CA MET A 1 3.82 8.08 8.99
C MET A 1 2.55 8.10 8.14
N PHE A 2 1.98 6.93 7.90
CA PHE A 2 0.83 6.69 7.03
C PHE A 2 -0.19 5.81 7.72
N ALA A 3 -1.47 6.00 7.38
CA ALA A 3 -2.50 5.00 7.62
C ALA A 3 -2.90 4.34 6.30
N ILE A 4 -3.18 3.04 6.33
CA ILE A 4 -3.65 2.27 5.19
C ILE A 4 -4.98 1.61 5.59
N HIS A 5 -6.07 2.01 4.95
CA HIS A 5 -7.36 1.34 5.05
C HIS A 5 -7.48 0.36 3.87
N ALA A 6 -7.64 -0.92 4.18
CA ALA A 6 -7.96 -1.93 3.18
C ALA A 6 -9.39 -2.40 3.38
N SER A 7 -10.20 -2.31 2.31
CA SER A 7 -11.59 -2.73 2.33
C SER A 7 -11.82 -3.86 1.33
N TYR A 8 -12.35 -5.00 1.79
CA TYR A 8 -12.50 -6.19 0.97
C TYR A 8 -13.55 -5.97 -0.14
N ARG A 9 -13.17 -6.35 -1.36
CA ARG A 9 -13.95 -6.26 -2.61
C ARG A 9 -13.94 -7.56 -3.41
N GLY A 10 -13.30 -8.61 -2.87
CA GLY A 10 -13.29 -9.94 -3.47
C GLY A 10 -14.63 -10.66 -3.37
N ARG A 11 -14.68 -11.91 -3.85
CA ARG A 11 -15.91 -12.71 -3.97
C ARG A 11 -16.05 -13.83 -2.94
N SER A 12 -15.10 -13.97 -2.02
CA SER A 12 -15.07 -15.10 -1.08
C SER A 12 -16.19 -15.00 -0.04
N ARG A 13 -16.91 -16.11 0.16
CA ARG A 13 -17.88 -16.28 1.26
C ARG A 13 -17.21 -16.36 2.63
N ARG A 14 -15.90 -16.59 2.68
CA ARG A 14 -15.08 -16.66 3.91
C ARG A 14 -14.30 -15.37 4.17
N ARG A 15 -14.72 -14.24 3.60
CA ARG A 15 -14.05 -12.93 3.76
C ARG A 15 -13.72 -12.56 5.21
N ALA A 16 -14.62 -12.81 6.15
CA ALA A 16 -14.38 -12.55 7.56
C ALA A 16 -13.15 -13.31 8.11
N ALA A 17 -12.97 -14.58 7.73
CA ALA A 17 -11.81 -15.35 8.15
C ALA A 17 -10.54 -14.86 7.44
N TYR A 18 -10.64 -14.61 6.14
CA TYR A 18 -9.53 -14.10 5.33
C TYR A 18 -8.99 -12.76 5.84
N VAL A 19 -9.87 -11.81 6.15
CA VAL A 19 -9.46 -10.52 6.72
C VAL A 19 -8.82 -10.70 8.10
N ARG A 20 -9.37 -11.58 8.96
CA ARG A 20 -8.75 -11.87 10.26
C ARG A 20 -7.35 -12.48 10.12
N ASP A 21 -7.16 -13.39 9.18
CA ASP A 21 -5.84 -14.02 8.95
C ASP A 21 -4.82 -12.98 8.49
N ILE A 22 -5.23 -12.05 7.62
CA ILE A 22 -4.39 -10.92 7.19
C ILE A 22 -4.06 -10.00 8.37
N VAL A 23 -5.06 -9.58 9.14
CA VAL A 23 -4.86 -8.72 10.32
C VAL A 23 -3.90 -9.38 11.31
N HIS A 24 -4.06 -10.68 11.55
CA HIS A 24 -3.15 -11.43 12.41
C HIS A 24 -1.72 -11.44 11.87
N ALA A 25 -1.52 -11.72 10.58
CA ALA A 25 -0.19 -11.69 9.95
C ALA A 25 0.44 -10.28 10.00
N LEU A 26 -0.35 -9.23 9.72
CA LEU A 26 0.11 -7.84 9.78
C LEU A 26 0.51 -7.42 11.20
N SER A 27 -0.20 -7.89 12.23
CA SER A 27 0.15 -7.59 13.62
C SER A 27 1.53 -8.10 14.06
N GLN A 28 2.09 -9.07 13.31
CA GLN A 28 3.42 -9.64 13.57
C GLN A 28 4.49 -9.06 12.63
N SER A 29 4.12 -8.16 11.72
CA SER A 29 5.03 -7.57 10.75
C SER A 29 5.73 -6.34 11.31
N ALA A 30 7.05 -6.23 11.11
CA ALA A 30 7.82 -5.05 11.48
C ALA A 30 7.42 -3.79 10.67
N ALA A 31 6.75 -3.96 9.53
CA ALA A 31 6.26 -2.87 8.69
C ALA A 31 4.97 -2.21 9.22
N VAL A 32 4.39 -2.74 10.30
CA VAL A 32 3.09 -2.31 10.83
C VAL A 32 3.25 -1.88 12.29
N LEU A 33 2.97 -0.62 12.58
CA LEU A 33 2.99 -0.07 13.94
C LEU A 33 1.75 -0.49 14.74
N SER A 34 0.60 -0.52 14.08
CA SER A 34 -0.66 -1.01 14.65
C SER A 34 -1.61 -1.43 13.55
N VAL A 35 -2.54 -2.34 13.85
CA VAL A 35 -3.59 -2.77 12.94
C VAL A 35 -4.88 -3.02 13.72
N ASP A 36 -5.98 -2.46 13.21
CA ASP A 36 -7.31 -2.60 13.79
C ASP A 36 -8.26 -3.16 12.73
N ALA A 37 -9.01 -4.20 13.09
CA ALA A 37 -10.10 -4.69 12.25
C ALA A 37 -11.28 -3.71 12.33
N ILE A 38 -11.85 -3.36 11.17
CA ILE A 38 -13.02 -2.49 11.05
C ILE A 38 -14.17 -3.36 10.52
N GLY A 39 -15.09 -3.71 11.42
CA GLY A 39 -16.18 -4.60 11.08
C GLY A 39 -15.69 -5.98 10.62
N VAL A 40 -16.24 -6.47 9.51
CA VAL A 40 -16.04 -7.86 9.03
C VAL A 40 -15.10 -7.94 7.83
N GLU A 41 -15.02 -6.87 7.05
CA GLU A 41 -14.44 -6.85 5.70
C GLU A 41 -13.26 -5.90 5.56
N ASP A 42 -13.03 -5.06 6.56
CA ASP A 42 -12.11 -3.95 6.48
C ASP A 42 -11.11 -3.99 7.64
N PHE A 43 -9.97 -3.35 7.44
CA PHE A 43 -9.01 -3.09 8.50
C PHE A 43 -8.22 -1.82 8.18
N VAL A 44 -7.72 -1.17 9.22
CA VAL A 44 -6.80 -0.04 9.08
C VAL A 44 -5.49 -0.38 9.78
N CYS A 45 -4.36 -0.06 9.17
CA CYS A 45 -3.07 -0.17 9.82
C CYS A 45 -2.26 1.12 9.72
N LEU A 46 -1.33 1.29 10.65
CA LEU A 46 -0.34 2.36 10.64
C LEU A 46 1.01 1.84 10.20
N SER A 47 1.71 2.63 9.40
CA SER A 47 3.06 2.40 8.92
C SER A 47 3.90 3.64 9.18
N ASP A 48 5.16 3.45 9.56
CA ASP A 48 6.09 4.51 9.94
C ASP A 48 6.65 5.24 8.72
N ASN A 49 6.96 4.52 7.64
CA ASN A 49 7.69 5.07 6.49
C ASN A 49 7.16 4.66 5.10
N ALA A 50 7.69 5.30 4.05
CA ALA A 50 7.33 5.12 2.66
C ALA A 50 7.59 3.70 2.14
N GLU A 51 8.70 3.07 2.55
CA GLU A 51 9.07 1.72 2.10
C GLU A 51 8.14 0.66 2.68
N HIS A 52 7.88 0.72 3.99
CA HIS A 52 6.90 -0.13 4.67
C HIS A 52 5.49 0.08 4.10
N THR A 53 5.08 1.33 3.89
CA THR A 53 3.78 1.68 3.32
C THR A 53 3.64 1.13 1.90
N GLY A 54 4.64 1.36 1.06
CA GLY A 54 4.68 0.83 -0.30
C GLY A 54 4.57 -0.69 -0.30
N GLY A 55 5.31 -1.37 0.57
CA GLY A 55 5.37 -2.83 0.65
C GLY A 55 4.01 -3.43 1.01
N LEU A 56 3.32 -2.80 1.95
CA LEU A 56 1.95 -3.16 2.34
C LEU A 56 0.97 -2.96 1.19
N VAL A 57 0.99 -1.79 0.54
CA VAL A 57 0.10 -1.50 -0.60
C VAL A 57 0.36 -2.46 -1.76
N LEU A 58 1.63 -2.74 -2.09
CA LEU A 58 2.00 -3.69 -3.13
C LEU A 58 1.51 -5.10 -2.80
N SER A 59 1.62 -5.53 -1.54
CA SER A 59 1.13 -6.85 -1.09
C SER A 59 -0.39 -6.96 -1.24
N LEU A 60 -1.14 -5.91 -0.90
CA LEU A 60 -2.59 -5.84 -1.08
C LEU A 60 -3.00 -5.80 -2.56
N LEU A 61 -2.26 -5.09 -3.40
CA LEU A 61 -2.46 -5.10 -4.85
C LEU A 61 -2.22 -6.48 -5.47
N GLN A 62 -1.20 -7.20 -4.99
CA GLN A 62 -0.92 -8.57 -5.43
C GLN A 62 -2.00 -9.56 -5.00
N ALA A 63 -2.57 -9.38 -3.80
CA ALA A 63 -3.72 -10.16 -3.34
C ALA A 63 -4.95 -9.94 -4.23
N GLY A 64 -5.14 -8.71 -4.74
CA GLY A 64 -6.12 -8.43 -5.77
C GLY A 64 -7.56 -8.26 -5.28
N ASP A 65 -7.78 -8.34 -3.97
CA ASP A 65 -9.11 -8.43 -3.36
C ASP A 65 -9.54 -7.16 -2.61
N PHE A 66 -8.68 -6.15 -2.48
CA PHE A 66 -8.93 -4.98 -1.64
C PHE A 66 -9.00 -3.69 -2.44
N ALA A 67 -9.92 -2.79 -2.06
CA ALA A 67 -9.76 -1.37 -2.31
C ALA A 67 -8.86 -0.79 -1.20
N ILE A 68 -7.94 0.09 -1.56
CA ILE A 68 -6.86 0.54 -0.68
C ILE A 68 -6.92 2.06 -0.56
N GLY A 69 -6.91 2.54 0.67
CA GLY A 69 -6.96 3.93 1.05
C GLY A 69 -5.72 4.31 1.83
N ILE A 70 -5.03 5.38 1.45
CA ILE A 70 -3.85 5.89 2.16
C ILE A 70 -4.19 7.24 2.76
N GLY A 71 -4.06 7.36 4.08
CA GLY A 71 -4.29 8.57 4.85
C GLY A 71 -2.99 9.14 5.38
N VAL A 72 -2.82 10.45 5.23
CA VAL A 72 -1.65 11.20 5.71
C VAL A 72 -2.12 12.53 6.27
N ILE A 73 -1.46 12.98 7.34
CA ILE A 73 -1.58 14.35 7.84
C ILE A 73 -0.28 15.08 7.49
N ALA A 74 -0.39 16.21 6.80
CA ALA A 74 0.73 17.09 6.49
C ALA A 74 1.12 17.93 7.71
N GLY A 75 2.26 18.60 7.64
CA GLY A 75 2.76 19.48 8.68
C GLY A 75 3.76 18.80 9.61
N ALA A 76 4.70 19.62 10.11
CA ALA A 76 5.75 19.18 11.02
C ALA A 76 5.21 18.84 12.41
N GLU A 77 5.99 18.10 13.19
CA GLU A 77 5.67 17.73 14.57
C GLU A 77 5.26 18.94 15.43
N SER A 78 5.94 20.09 15.27
CA SER A 78 5.57 21.32 15.97
C SER A 78 4.15 21.80 15.65
N GLN A 79 3.73 21.70 14.38
CA GLN A 79 2.38 22.06 13.95
C GLN A 79 1.35 21.04 14.42
N LEU A 80 1.69 19.75 14.45
CA LEU A 80 0.81 18.71 15.00
C LEU A 80 0.55 18.98 16.49
N ASN A 81 1.58 19.33 17.25
CA ASN A 81 1.49 19.62 18.69
C ASN A 81 0.65 20.87 19.02
N GLU A 82 0.33 21.72 18.03
CA GLU A 82 -0.63 22.83 18.21
C GLU A 82 -2.09 22.37 18.23
N TYR A 83 -2.39 21.21 17.63
CA TYR A 83 -3.76 20.73 17.42
C TYR A 83 -4.10 19.42 18.16
N TYR A 84 -3.09 18.65 18.57
CA TYR A 84 -3.29 17.37 19.24
C TYR A 84 -2.57 17.34 20.58
N ASP A 85 -3.27 16.83 21.60
CA ASP A 85 -2.74 16.71 22.96
C ASP A 85 -1.97 15.39 23.16
N SER A 86 -2.09 14.44 22.22
CA SER A 86 -1.45 13.13 22.31
C SER A 86 -1.14 12.51 20.95
N VAL A 87 -0.23 11.53 20.94
CA VAL A 87 0.11 10.76 19.73
C VAL A 87 -1.06 9.89 19.28
N GLU A 88 -1.88 9.41 20.21
CA GLU A 88 -3.08 8.62 19.94
C GLU A 88 -4.11 9.40 19.12
N GLU A 89 -4.27 10.71 19.36
CA GLU A 89 -5.14 11.58 18.55
C GLU A 89 -4.63 11.73 17.11
N ILE A 90 -3.31 11.88 16.93
CA ILE A 90 -2.67 11.93 15.60
C ILE A 90 -2.90 10.60 14.86
N HIS A 91 -2.66 9.48 15.55
CA HIS A 91 -2.89 8.14 15.02
C HIS A 91 -4.35 7.92 14.60
N GLN A 92 -5.31 8.38 15.42
CA GLN A 92 -6.72 8.28 15.08
C GLN A 92 -7.06 9.14 13.85
N HIS A 93 -6.55 10.36 13.77
CA HIS A 93 -6.80 11.22 12.62
C HIS A 93 -6.17 10.66 11.32
N LEU A 94 -4.99 10.06 11.38
CA LEU A 94 -4.39 9.33 10.25
C LEU A 94 -5.34 8.21 9.77
N LYS A 95 -5.82 7.38 10.71
CA LYS A 95 -6.76 6.28 10.41
C LYS A 95 -8.05 6.81 9.78
N ASP A 96 -8.60 7.90 10.29
CA ASP A 96 -9.82 8.50 9.76
C ASP A 96 -9.60 9.07 8.34
N ALA A 97 -8.46 9.72 8.09
CA ALA A 97 -8.10 10.21 6.77
C ALA A 97 -8.01 9.07 5.75
N ALA A 98 -7.40 7.95 6.11
CA ALA A 98 -7.36 6.74 5.27
C ALA A 98 -8.78 6.19 5.04
N GLN A 99 -9.61 6.17 6.08
CA GLN A 99 -10.98 5.67 5.98
C GLN A 99 -11.85 6.47 5.02
N ARG A 100 -11.75 7.80 5.05
CA ARG A 100 -12.51 8.71 4.16
C ARG A 100 -12.19 8.53 2.68
N THR A 101 -11.08 7.88 2.32
CA THR A 101 -10.75 7.57 0.92
C THR A 101 -11.60 6.44 0.35
N ILE A 102 -12.09 5.52 1.20
CA ILE A 102 -12.81 4.34 0.77
C ILE A 102 -14.27 4.69 0.53
N GLN A 103 -14.64 4.71 -0.75
CA GLN A 103 -16.02 4.88 -1.19
C GLN A 103 -16.62 3.51 -1.59
N PRO A 104 -17.95 3.32 -1.49
CA PRO A 104 -18.61 2.07 -1.92
C PRO A 104 -18.38 1.71 -3.40
N SER A 105 -18.12 2.71 -4.24
CA SER A 105 -17.84 2.56 -5.67
C SER A 105 -16.43 2.02 -5.96
N LEU A 106 -15.49 2.21 -5.03
CA LEU A 106 -14.07 1.87 -5.21
C LEU A 106 -13.91 0.36 -5.35
N LYS A 107 -13.28 -0.06 -6.45
CA LYS A 107 -13.12 -1.48 -6.80
C LYS A 107 -11.87 -2.07 -6.17
N ALA A 108 -11.77 -3.39 -6.21
CA ALA A 108 -10.53 -4.08 -5.90
C ALA A 108 -9.37 -3.50 -6.73
N THR A 109 -8.16 -3.57 -6.18
CA THR A 109 -6.89 -3.06 -6.74
C THR A 109 -6.84 -1.56 -7.02
N HIS A 110 -7.82 -0.78 -6.57
CA HIS A 110 -7.75 0.68 -6.65
C HIS A 110 -7.07 1.23 -5.40
N VAL A 111 -6.20 2.21 -5.60
CA VAL A 111 -5.55 2.98 -4.53
C VAL A 111 -6.09 4.40 -4.57
N ALA A 112 -6.50 4.90 -3.42
CA ALA A 112 -6.86 6.29 -3.20
C ALA A 112 -5.96 6.86 -2.11
N VAL A 113 -5.57 8.13 -2.25
CA VAL A 113 -4.68 8.82 -1.30
C VAL A 113 -5.36 10.08 -0.84
N ARG A 114 -5.22 10.40 0.44
CA ARG A 114 -5.74 11.61 1.04
C ARG A 114 -4.75 12.18 2.02
N VAL A 115 -4.33 13.41 1.73
CA VAL A 115 -3.48 14.22 2.60
C VAL A 115 -4.35 15.30 3.22
N GLU A 116 -4.41 15.34 4.55
CA GLU A 116 -5.15 16.34 5.31
C GLU A 116 -4.21 17.31 6.03
N MET A 117 -4.68 18.52 6.30
CA MET A 117 -4.00 19.48 7.17
C MET A 117 -4.20 19.08 8.65
N PRO A 118 -3.29 19.49 9.55
CA PRO A 118 -3.53 19.40 10.99
C PRO A 118 -4.78 20.19 11.39
N GLY A 119 -5.43 19.74 12.46
CA GLY A 119 -6.56 20.43 13.07
C GLY A 119 -7.93 19.86 12.69
N PRO A 120 -9.00 20.51 13.19
CA PRO A 120 -10.35 20.01 13.07
C PRO A 120 -10.90 20.14 11.64
N GLY A 121 -11.90 19.33 11.32
CA GLY A 121 -12.70 19.47 10.10
C GLY A 121 -12.21 18.69 8.88
N ALA A 122 -11.19 17.84 9.02
CA ALA A 122 -10.73 16.93 7.96
C ALA A 122 -10.41 17.66 6.64
N VAL A 123 -9.70 18.79 6.75
CA VAL A 123 -9.41 19.68 5.62
C VAL A 123 -8.36 19.02 4.74
N VAL A 124 -8.67 18.84 3.44
CA VAL A 124 -7.70 18.33 2.46
C VAL A 124 -6.60 19.36 2.24
N ALA A 125 -5.34 18.92 2.28
CA ALA A 125 -4.21 19.77 2.00
C ALA A 125 -4.21 20.19 0.50
N PRO A 126 -4.25 21.50 0.19
CA PRO A 126 -4.30 21.97 -1.19
C PRO A 126 -2.91 22.02 -1.85
N GLY A 127 -2.89 22.37 -3.14
CA GLY A 127 -1.65 22.66 -3.87
C GLY A 127 -0.74 21.45 -3.99
N TYR A 128 0.55 21.65 -3.69
CA TYR A 128 1.58 20.62 -3.85
C TYR A 128 1.25 19.29 -3.13
N ALA A 129 0.62 19.36 -1.95
CA ALA A 129 0.22 18.14 -1.22
C ALA A 129 -0.82 17.30 -2.01
N SER A 130 -1.74 17.97 -2.72
CA SER A 130 -2.72 17.31 -3.59
C SER A 130 -2.03 16.72 -4.83
N GLU A 131 -1.09 17.43 -5.44
CA GLU A 131 -0.35 16.95 -6.61
C GLU A 131 0.45 15.68 -6.28
N VAL A 132 1.15 15.66 -5.14
CA VAL A 132 1.92 14.48 -4.72
C VAL A 132 0.97 13.31 -4.39
N ALA A 133 -0.20 13.56 -3.82
CA ALA A 133 -1.20 12.52 -3.59
C ALA A 133 -1.68 11.88 -4.90
N ASP A 134 -1.95 12.69 -5.93
CA ASP A 134 -2.34 12.23 -7.27
C ASP A 134 -1.20 11.45 -7.97
N ASP A 135 0.05 11.85 -7.76
CA ASP A 135 1.23 11.12 -8.24
C ASP A 135 1.33 9.72 -7.62
N VAL A 136 1.10 9.60 -6.31
CA VAL A 136 1.08 8.29 -5.62
C VAL A 136 -0.03 7.41 -6.19
N VAL A 137 -1.24 7.94 -6.36
CA VAL A 137 -2.37 7.22 -6.97
C VAL A 137 -2.01 6.74 -8.38
N SER A 138 -1.38 7.61 -9.18
CA SER A 138 -0.98 7.30 -10.55
C SER A 138 0.07 6.19 -10.59
N ALA A 139 1.09 6.25 -9.74
CA ALA A 139 2.14 5.22 -9.65
C ALA A 139 1.54 3.84 -9.30
N PHE A 140 0.67 3.77 -8.28
CA PHE A 140 0.04 2.52 -7.90
C PHE A 140 -1.00 2.02 -8.91
N THR A 141 -1.66 2.91 -9.63
CA THR A 141 -2.57 2.54 -10.74
C THR A 141 -1.80 1.84 -11.86
N LEU A 142 -0.63 2.37 -12.24
CA LEU A 142 0.23 1.74 -13.24
C LEU A 142 0.76 0.39 -12.75
N LEU A 143 1.19 0.30 -11.49
CA LEU A 143 1.60 -0.96 -10.88
C LEU A 143 0.47 -1.99 -10.88
N ALA A 144 -0.73 -1.62 -10.44
CA ALA A 144 -1.91 -2.49 -10.45
C ALA A 144 -2.19 -3.03 -11.86
N HIS A 145 -2.01 -2.19 -12.89
CA HIS A 145 -2.18 -2.61 -14.28
C HIS A 145 -1.16 -3.67 -14.74
N VAL A 146 0.09 -3.56 -14.29
CA VAL A 146 1.12 -4.58 -14.53
C VAL A 146 0.76 -5.89 -13.82
N LEU A 147 0.35 -5.81 -12.55
CA LEU A 147 0.04 -6.98 -11.73
C LEU A 147 -1.20 -7.75 -12.23
N ALA A 148 -2.23 -7.03 -12.71
CA ALA A 148 -3.50 -7.62 -13.15
C ALA A 148 -3.36 -8.60 -14.33
N ARG A 149 -2.30 -8.49 -15.12
CA ARG A 149 -2.07 -9.31 -16.32
C ARG A 149 -1.27 -10.59 -16.05
N ARG A 150 -0.84 -10.84 -14.80
CA ARG A 150 0.04 -11.96 -14.49
C ARG A 150 -0.68 -13.29 -14.47
N THR A 151 -0.05 -14.28 -15.10
CA THR A 151 -0.45 -15.68 -14.95
C THR A 151 -0.03 -16.22 -13.57
N LYS A 152 -0.48 -17.44 -13.23
CA LYS A 152 -0.06 -18.11 -11.99
C LYS A 152 1.47 -18.32 -11.98
N GLU A 153 2.03 -18.77 -13.10
CA GLU A 153 3.46 -19.04 -13.28
C GLU A 153 4.27 -17.75 -13.24
N GLY A 154 3.73 -16.65 -13.79
CA GLY A 154 4.36 -15.34 -13.69
C GLY A 154 4.42 -14.84 -12.24
N ARG A 155 3.34 -15.04 -11.46
CA ARG A 155 3.33 -14.72 -10.03
C ARG A 155 4.38 -15.52 -9.25
N GLU A 156 4.43 -16.84 -9.46
CA GLU A 156 5.42 -17.72 -8.85
C GLU A 156 6.85 -17.29 -9.18
N ALA A 157 7.16 -17.03 -10.45
CA ALA A 157 8.46 -16.55 -10.89
C ALA A 157 8.88 -15.26 -10.17
N THR A 158 7.99 -14.26 -10.09
CA THR A 158 8.30 -12.99 -9.40
C THR A 158 8.43 -13.14 -7.88
N ALA A 159 7.69 -14.07 -7.28
CA ALA A 159 7.78 -14.35 -5.85
C ALA A 159 9.16 -14.94 -5.48
N LEU A 160 9.68 -15.86 -6.28
CA LEU A 160 11.01 -16.45 -6.09
C LEU A 160 12.11 -15.38 -6.16
N LEU A 161 12.08 -14.51 -7.17
CA LEU A 161 13.05 -13.42 -7.28
C LEU A 161 12.96 -12.44 -6.11
N ARG A 162 11.75 -12.14 -5.65
CA ARG A 162 11.54 -11.25 -4.49
C ARG A 162 12.04 -11.87 -3.18
N SER A 163 12.03 -13.20 -3.06
CA SER A 163 12.65 -13.91 -1.93
C SER A 163 14.19 -13.95 -1.98
N GLY A 164 14.81 -13.33 -3.00
CA GLY A 164 16.25 -13.18 -3.13
C GLY A 164 16.92 -14.20 -4.05
N LEU A 165 16.17 -15.13 -4.65
CA LEU A 165 16.74 -16.10 -5.58
C LEU A 165 17.15 -15.42 -6.90
N SER A 166 18.29 -15.82 -7.43
CA SER A 166 18.66 -15.51 -8.80
C SER A 166 17.72 -16.22 -9.79
N GLN A 167 17.68 -15.76 -11.05
CA GLN A 167 16.89 -16.43 -12.10
C GLN A 167 17.30 -17.89 -12.31
N SER A 168 18.57 -18.22 -12.09
CA SER A 168 19.08 -19.59 -12.25
C SER A 168 18.58 -20.50 -11.13
N GLU A 169 18.63 -20.02 -9.89
CA GLU A 169 18.12 -20.76 -8.71
C GLU A 169 16.61 -20.91 -8.77
N ALA A 170 15.89 -19.83 -9.09
CA ALA A 170 14.44 -19.87 -9.26
C ALA A 170 14.03 -20.84 -10.38
N ALA A 171 14.79 -20.91 -11.48
CA ALA A 171 14.53 -21.86 -12.56
C ALA A 171 14.73 -23.31 -12.12
N ALA A 172 15.77 -23.58 -11.32
CA ALA A 172 16.02 -24.91 -10.76
C ALA A 172 14.90 -25.32 -9.79
N GLU A 173 14.44 -24.40 -8.94
CA GLU A 173 13.36 -24.63 -7.98
C GLU A 173 12.06 -25.09 -8.65
N VAL A 174 11.69 -24.46 -9.77
CA VAL A 174 10.46 -24.82 -10.51
C VAL A 174 10.69 -25.84 -11.63
N GLY A 175 11.90 -26.38 -11.78
CA GLY A 175 12.23 -27.42 -12.75
C GLY A 175 12.17 -26.98 -14.22
N ILE A 176 12.57 -25.74 -14.55
CA ILE A 176 12.60 -25.21 -15.93
C ILE A 176 13.99 -24.67 -16.31
N SER A 177 14.19 -24.36 -17.59
CA SER A 177 15.43 -23.70 -18.03
C SER A 177 15.48 -22.23 -17.59
N LYS A 178 16.70 -21.69 -17.41
CA LYS A 178 16.91 -20.25 -17.14
C LYS A 178 16.24 -19.36 -18.19
N GLN A 179 16.26 -19.78 -19.47
CA GLN A 179 15.60 -19.05 -20.55
C GLN A 179 14.09 -19.03 -20.39
N ALA A 180 13.47 -20.15 -20.01
CA ALA A 180 12.04 -20.22 -19.72
C ALA A 180 11.67 -19.33 -18.52
N MET A 181 12.51 -19.29 -17.48
CA MET A 181 12.32 -18.36 -16.35
C MET A 181 12.38 -16.89 -16.79
N SER A 182 13.39 -16.53 -17.59
CA SER A 182 13.51 -15.16 -18.13
C SER A 182 12.28 -14.76 -18.95
N GLN A 183 11.75 -15.66 -19.80
CA GLN A 183 10.52 -15.42 -20.55
C GLN A 183 9.30 -15.25 -19.65
N ARG A 184 9.16 -16.06 -18.59
CA ARG A 184 8.08 -15.90 -17.60
C ARG A 184 8.15 -14.54 -16.91
N LEU A 185 9.35 -14.09 -16.53
CA LEU A 185 9.55 -12.79 -15.89
C LEU A 185 9.23 -11.62 -16.83
N ALA A 186 9.64 -11.73 -18.10
CA ALA A 186 9.30 -10.75 -19.12
C ALA A 186 7.78 -10.66 -19.33
N ALA A 187 7.11 -11.80 -19.48
CA ALA A 187 5.65 -11.86 -19.62
C ALA A 187 4.91 -11.38 -18.37
N ALA A 188 5.47 -11.61 -17.18
CA ALA A 188 4.94 -11.10 -15.91
C ALA A 188 5.18 -9.59 -15.70
N GLY A 189 5.91 -8.93 -16.60
CA GLY A 189 6.23 -7.51 -16.49
C GLY A 189 7.16 -7.19 -15.32
N TRP A 190 8.10 -8.09 -14.98
CA TRP A 190 8.98 -7.92 -13.82
C TRP A 190 9.74 -6.60 -13.83
N GLN A 191 10.31 -6.21 -14.97
CA GLN A 191 11.05 -4.94 -15.08
C GLN A 191 10.13 -3.72 -14.91
N ALA A 192 8.90 -3.79 -15.44
CA ALA A 192 7.93 -2.73 -15.27
C ALA A 192 7.47 -2.60 -13.81
N GLU A 193 7.32 -3.73 -13.09
CA GLU A 193 7.07 -3.71 -11.64
C GLU A 193 8.21 -3.04 -10.89
N GLN A 194 9.47 -3.41 -11.16
CA GLN A 194 10.63 -2.83 -10.46
C GLN A 194 10.73 -1.31 -10.68
N ALA A 195 10.52 -0.84 -11.91
CA ALA A 195 10.49 0.59 -12.21
C ALA A 195 9.32 1.30 -11.52
N GLY A 196 8.11 0.73 -11.58
CA GLY A 196 6.93 1.28 -10.94
C GLY A 196 7.02 1.28 -9.41
N TRP A 197 7.67 0.27 -8.83
CA TRP A 197 7.93 0.15 -7.40
C TRP A 197 8.82 1.30 -6.93
N ASN A 198 9.96 1.51 -7.60
CA ASN A 198 10.86 2.61 -7.27
C ASN A 198 10.15 3.97 -7.39
N LEU A 199 9.34 4.15 -8.43
CA LEU A 199 8.53 5.37 -8.58
C LEU A 199 7.55 5.54 -7.40
N ALA A 200 6.81 4.50 -7.03
CA ALA A 200 5.85 4.54 -5.94
C ALA A 200 6.52 4.89 -4.60
N ILE A 201 7.69 4.30 -4.31
CA ILE A 201 8.47 4.64 -3.12
C ILE A 201 8.93 6.09 -3.14
N HIS A 202 9.44 6.59 -4.27
CA HIS A 202 9.81 8.00 -4.39
C HIS A 202 8.61 8.94 -4.19
N MET A 203 7.43 8.60 -4.69
CA MET A 203 6.23 9.42 -4.50
C MET A 203 5.77 9.39 -3.04
N LEU A 204 5.79 8.24 -2.38
CA LEU A 204 5.50 8.13 -0.95
C LEU A 204 6.52 8.91 -0.10
N ALA A 205 7.82 8.88 -0.45
CA ALA A 205 8.84 9.66 0.24
C ALA A 205 8.62 11.17 0.09
N ARG A 206 8.09 11.65 -1.04
CA ARG A 206 7.66 13.06 -1.19
C ARG A 206 6.49 13.39 -0.27
N VAL A 207 5.58 12.45 -0.04
CA VAL A 207 4.49 12.62 0.94
C VAL A 207 5.05 12.73 2.36
N GLU A 208 6.07 11.94 2.72
CA GLU A 208 6.74 12.06 4.04
C GLU A 208 7.37 13.44 4.25
N GLN A 209 7.94 14.02 3.20
CA GLN A 209 8.53 15.36 3.27
C GLN A 209 7.49 16.44 3.61
N LEU A 210 6.21 16.21 3.31
CA LEU A 210 5.12 17.11 3.73
C LEU A 210 4.93 17.12 5.26
N GLN A 211 5.47 16.14 5.97
CA GLN A 211 5.43 16.00 7.43
C GLN A 211 6.70 16.53 8.10
N SER A 212 7.65 17.06 7.33
CA SER A 212 8.93 17.56 7.81
C SER A 212 8.94 19.10 7.82
N PRO A 213 9.61 19.75 8.79
CA PRO A 213 9.63 21.22 8.93
C PRO A 213 10.43 21.99 7.86
N TYR A 214 10.69 21.39 6.69
CA TYR A 214 11.75 21.70 5.71
C TYR A 214 13.15 21.26 6.14
#